data_AF-A0A1Y0EL20-F1
#
_entry.id   AF-A0A1Y0EL20-F1
#
_cell.length_a   1.000
_cell.length_b   1.000
_cell.length_c   1.000
_cell.angle_alpha   90.00
_cell.angle_beta   90.00
_cell.angle_gamma   90.00
#
_symmetry.space_group_name_H-M   'P 1'
#
loop_
_entity.id
_entity.type
_entity.pdbx_description
1 polymer ?
#
loop_
_entity_poly.entity_id
_entity_poly.type
_entity_poly.pdbx_seq_one_letter_code
_entity_poly.pdbx_strand_id
1 'polypeptide(L)'
;MLHTLPALTLMAAPAAWAQGAALNLTLQFSPLAAGGGAISAVPVGGAATWWAAVAVAGGLGWHLRRHRLAGAMAGLAAGLAVATALLTSAPVEALVQEQALEVALQRSPVSVDMSGAQRHVMTFRNDAGQAIRLNGVALAGTDQAAHTIWRWGAPVGSAPRCEVGLALAADASCTVVVAPRPQVGEAIQVVLKDLHPTQPSVGYDQIYYHLARKQPNAARFEPGTSRYDDYMKDTVGKRVSDYCADNGLDDVVAGSFVPETVKLSDASSFACKRSATEVEAGGLKTVVVGPGGQLYLTDGHHGFTTLWELADGGPDLPVWVRVTGDFSAAATSDAFWQQMVATGNAWLYDAQGAAITPAQLPAQLGLANLRDDAYRSLVYFTRDLGYSNSDVSEFAEFYWGAWLRQRVALTADTTLHAGADEQLQAAGVALADGALVTTGDAGYLALVRDASLAMATLNAQDVVAGTRTAADLGKLALPAKASAVNDWNDILEELGRNDIKQSGDSRKGGKAWYAKRYRQCGGPPSTQAACWGAAS
;
A
#
# COMPACT_ATOMS: atom_id res chain seq x y z
N MET A 1 55.83 -1.16 -41.02
CA MET A 1 56.39 -2.50 -40.76
C MET A 1 55.50 -3.16 -39.72
N LEU A 2 54.79 -4.22 -40.12
CA LEU A 2 53.96 -5.02 -39.23
C LEU A 2 54.88 -5.78 -38.25
N HIS A 3 54.59 -5.71 -36.96
CA HIS A 3 55.13 -6.63 -35.98
C HIS A 3 53.99 -7.42 -35.36
N THR A 4 53.94 -8.69 -35.75
CA THR A 4 53.16 -9.78 -35.18
C THR A 4 53.71 -10.14 -33.79
N LEU A 5 52.83 -10.21 -32.79
CA LEU A 5 53.09 -10.84 -31.49
C LEU A 5 51.99 -11.90 -31.22
N PRO A 6 52.31 -12.95 -30.44
CA PRO A 6 51.75 -14.29 -30.62
C PRO A 6 50.41 -14.48 -29.90
N ALA A 7 49.60 -15.40 -30.44
CA ALA A 7 48.37 -15.88 -29.82
C ALA A 7 48.68 -16.57 -28.48
N LEU A 8 48.16 -16.02 -27.39
CA LEU A 8 48.08 -16.71 -26.10
C LEU A 8 46.90 -17.69 -26.16
N THR A 9 47.20 -18.98 -26.20
CA THR A 9 46.22 -20.04 -26.02
C THR A 9 45.75 -20.03 -24.57
N LEU A 10 44.55 -19.51 -24.30
CA LEU A 10 43.89 -19.73 -23.01
C LEU A 10 43.56 -21.22 -22.90
N MET A 11 44.30 -21.94 -22.07
CA MET A 11 43.87 -23.27 -21.61
C MET A 11 42.63 -23.07 -20.74
N ALA A 12 41.48 -23.52 -21.24
CA ALA A 12 40.28 -23.65 -20.45
C ALA A 12 40.57 -24.62 -19.29
N ALA A 13 40.42 -24.14 -18.05
CA ALA A 13 40.35 -25.01 -16.90
C ALA A 13 39.16 -25.97 -17.10
N PRO A 14 39.29 -27.27 -16.75
CA PRO A 14 38.18 -28.18 -16.84
C PRO A 14 37.05 -27.68 -15.94
N ALA A 15 35.81 -27.72 -16.45
CA ALA A 15 34.62 -27.43 -15.69
C ALA A 15 34.63 -28.27 -14.41
N ALA A 16 34.87 -27.61 -13.27
CA ALA A 16 34.54 -28.17 -11.98
C ALA A 16 33.04 -28.45 -12.03
N TRP A 17 32.66 -29.71 -11.86
CA TRP A 17 31.28 -30.11 -11.68
C TRP A 17 30.71 -29.25 -10.56
N ALA A 18 29.79 -28.34 -10.89
CA ALA A 18 29.00 -27.64 -9.89
C ALA A 18 28.21 -28.73 -9.14
N GLN A 19 28.68 -29.08 -7.94
CA GLN A 19 27.87 -29.83 -7.00
C GLN A 19 26.62 -28.99 -6.77
N GLY A 20 25.46 -29.47 -7.24
CA GLY A 20 24.19 -28.75 -7.13
C GLY A 20 23.97 -28.28 -5.69
N ALA A 21 23.58 -27.02 -5.54
CA ALA A 21 23.23 -26.42 -4.27
C ALA A 21 22.08 -27.20 -3.62
N ALA A 22 22.40 -28.08 -2.67
CA ALA A 22 21.40 -28.85 -1.95
C ALA A 22 20.91 -28.04 -0.74
N LEU A 23 19.73 -27.45 -0.87
CA LEU A 23 18.99 -26.92 0.26
C LEU A 23 18.07 -28.01 0.82
N ASN A 24 17.82 -28.00 2.12
CA ASN A 24 16.87 -28.88 2.79
C ASN A 24 15.80 -28.03 3.47
N LEU A 25 14.56 -28.20 3.03
CA LEU A 25 13.38 -27.57 3.62
C LEU A 25 12.78 -28.50 4.67
N THR A 26 12.68 -28.00 5.90
CA THR A 26 12.16 -28.72 7.06
C THR A 26 10.86 -28.07 7.55
N LEU A 27 9.79 -28.86 7.65
CA LEU A 27 8.54 -28.51 8.30
C LEU A 27 8.43 -29.34 9.59
N GLN A 28 8.37 -28.66 10.73
CA GLN A 28 8.12 -29.28 12.03
C GLN A 28 6.63 -29.14 12.36
N PHE A 29 6.03 -30.18 12.90
CA PHE A 29 4.61 -30.19 13.22
C PHE A 29 4.29 -31.06 14.44
N SER A 30 3.09 -30.88 15.00
CA SER A 30 2.55 -31.73 16.05
C SER A 30 1.06 -31.97 15.84
N PRO A 31 0.50 -33.12 16.29
CA PRO A 31 -0.94 -33.34 16.27
C PRO A 31 -1.67 -32.23 17.05
N LEU A 32 -2.77 -31.72 16.50
CA LEU A 32 -3.72 -30.92 17.26
C LEU A 32 -4.53 -31.90 18.11
N ALA A 33 -4.34 -31.87 19.43
CA ALA A 33 -5.14 -32.69 20.34
C ALA A 33 -6.63 -32.42 20.06
N ALA A 34 -7.39 -33.48 19.80
CA ALA A 34 -8.85 -33.39 19.78
C ALA A 34 -9.28 -32.89 21.17
N GLY A 35 -9.69 -31.63 21.27
CA GLY A 35 -10.13 -31.05 22.54
C GLY A 35 -11.20 -31.94 23.14
N GLY A 36 -10.89 -32.57 24.28
CA GLY A 36 -11.84 -33.30 25.09
C GLY A 36 -12.91 -32.34 25.59
N GLY A 37 -14.06 -32.37 24.93
CA GLY A 37 -15.17 -31.47 25.16
C GLY A 37 -16.23 -31.71 24.10
N ALA A 38 -16.81 -32.90 24.09
CA ALA A 38 -18.01 -33.17 23.33
C ALA A 38 -19.12 -32.25 23.85
N ILE A 39 -19.32 -31.10 23.21
CA ILE A 39 -20.63 -30.47 23.19
C ILE A 39 -21.43 -31.32 22.21
N SER A 40 -22.25 -32.24 22.76
CA SER A 40 -23.22 -33.00 22.00
C SER A 40 -24.03 -32.06 21.11
N ALA A 41 -23.78 -32.11 19.80
CA ALA A 41 -24.77 -31.68 18.84
C ALA A 41 -25.98 -32.60 19.02
N VAL A 42 -27.10 -32.01 19.46
CA VAL A 42 -28.41 -32.66 19.49
C VAL A 42 -28.72 -33.15 18.08
N PRO A 43 -29.04 -34.44 17.86
CA PRO A 43 -29.40 -34.93 16.54
C PRO A 43 -30.82 -34.44 16.23
N VAL A 44 -30.95 -33.44 15.36
CA VAL A 44 -32.24 -33.18 14.69
C VAL A 44 -32.33 -34.17 13.54
N GLY A 45 -33.27 -35.10 13.67
CA GLY A 45 -33.48 -36.22 12.76
C GLY A 45 -33.70 -35.80 11.31
N GLY A 46 -33.23 -36.68 10.42
CA GLY A 46 -33.46 -36.57 8.99
C GLY A 46 -34.94 -36.66 8.64
N ALA A 47 -35.45 -35.59 8.04
CA ALA A 47 -36.54 -35.61 7.08
C ALA A 47 -36.58 -34.24 6.37
N ALA A 48 -35.96 -34.13 5.18
CA ALA A 48 -36.35 -33.25 4.07
C ALA A 48 -35.17 -32.97 3.12
N THR A 49 -34.76 -33.96 2.34
CA THR A 49 -33.96 -33.72 1.12
C THR A 49 -34.60 -34.45 -0.06
N TRP A 50 -35.83 -34.06 -0.38
CA TRP A 50 -36.46 -34.24 -1.70
C TRP A 50 -37.36 -33.00 -1.90
N TRP A 51 -37.24 -32.33 -3.06
CA TRP A 51 -37.93 -31.10 -3.54
C TRP A 51 -37.12 -29.79 -3.72
N ALA A 52 -35.86 -29.85 -4.16
CA ALA A 52 -35.18 -28.65 -4.70
C ALA A 52 -34.59 -28.85 -6.11
N ALA A 53 -35.37 -29.47 -6.99
CA ALA A 53 -35.17 -29.41 -8.44
C ALA A 53 -36.55 -29.31 -9.10
N VAL A 54 -37.08 -28.08 -9.18
CA VAL A 54 -38.16 -27.61 -10.09
C VAL A 54 -38.43 -26.10 -9.90
N ALA A 55 -37.97 -25.45 -8.82
CA ALA A 55 -38.21 -24.02 -8.58
C ALA A 55 -37.19 -23.05 -9.26
N VAL A 56 -36.73 -23.35 -10.47
CA VAL A 56 -36.02 -22.38 -11.34
C VAL A 56 -36.76 -22.10 -12.66
N ALA A 57 -37.85 -22.81 -12.95
CA ALA A 57 -38.70 -22.53 -14.13
C ALA A 57 -39.96 -21.69 -13.82
N GLY A 58 -40.19 -21.27 -12.57
CA GLY A 58 -41.44 -20.59 -12.15
C GLY A 58 -41.35 -19.08 -11.91
N GLY A 59 -40.15 -18.51 -11.75
CA GLY A 59 -39.97 -17.09 -11.36
C GLY A 59 -39.91 -16.10 -12.53
N LEU A 60 -39.50 -16.55 -13.72
CA LEU A 60 -39.30 -15.66 -14.87
C LEU A 60 -40.60 -15.34 -15.62
N GLY A 61 -41.65 -16.16 -15.46
CA GLY A 61 -42.95 -16.00 -16.12
C GLY A 61 -43.88 -14.96 -15.46
N TRP A 62 -43.63 -14.61 -14.20
CA TRP A 62 -44.43 -13.61 -13.47
C TRP A 62 -43.96 -12.17 -13.75
N HIS A 63 -42.64 -11.97 -13.97
CA HIS A 63 -42.07 -10.64 -14.22
C HIS A 63 -42.28 -10.14 -15.66
N LEU A 64 -42.39 -11.06 -16.63
CA LEU A 64 -42.57 -10.74 -18.06
C LEU A 64 -44.04 -10.54 -18.48
N ARG A 65 -45.01 -10.75 -17.57
CA ARG A 65 -46.43 -10.39 -17.78
C ARG A 65 -46.80 -8.98 -17.29
N ARG A 66 -45.90 -8.26 -16.61
CA ARG A 66 -46.15 -6.92 -16.05
C ARG A 66 -45.73 -5.76 -16.94
N HIS A 67 -44.93 -5.98 -17.98
CA HIS A 67 -44.39 -4.93 -18.86
C HIS A 67 -44.72 -5.18 -20.34
N ARG A 68 -45.99 -5.01 -20.73
CA ARG A 68 -46.54 -5.08 -22.10
C ARG A 68 -45.55 -4.65 -23.20
N LEU A 69 -44.75 -5.57 -23.72
CA LEU A 69 -43.94 -5.42 -24.92
C LEU A 69 -44.16 -6.67 -25.77
N ALA A 70 -45.25 -6.64 -26.53
CA ALA A 70 -45.50 -7.55 -27.62
C ALA A 70 -44.73 -7.03 -28.85
N GLY A 71 -43.79 -7.81 -29.38
CA GLY A 71 -43.05 -7.41 -30.56
C GLY A 71 -41.93 -8.38 -30.97
N ALA A 72 -42.34 -9.46 -31.65
CA ALA A 72 -41.57 -10.26 -32.61
C ALA A 72 -40.31 -11.02 -32.13
N MET A 73 -40.51 -12.32 -31.88
CA MET A 73 -39.52 -13.34 -32.20
C MET A 73 -39.52 -13.61 -33.71
N ALA A 74 -38.36 -13.55 -34.35
CA ALA A 74 -38.01 -14.35 -35.54
C ALA A 74 -36.54 -14.12 -35.90
N GLY A 75 -35.72 -15.19 -35.90
CA GLY A 75 -34.40 -15.17 -36.53
C GLY A 75 -33.24 -15.76 -35.71
N LEU A 76 -33.36 -16.99 -35.21
CA LEU A 76 -32.23 -17.80 -34.75
C LEU A 76 -32.16 -19.07 -35.58
N ALA A 77 -31.43 -18.99 -36.70
CA ALA A 77 -30.78 -20.13 -37.38
C ALA A 77 -30.04 -19.65 -38.63
N ALA A 78 -28.80 -19.20 -38.46
CA ALA A 78 -27.69 -19.31 -39.44
C ALA A 78 -26.56 -18.37 -39.02
N GLY A 79 -25.40 -18.93 -38.68
CA GLY A 79 -24.22 -18.12 -38.38
C GLY A 79 -23.19 -18.78 -37.46
N LEU A 80 -23.17 -20.10 -37.34
CA LEU A 80 -22.07 -20.82 -36.69
C LEU A 80 -21.09 -21.31 -37.78
N ALA A 81 -20.27 -20.41 -38.29
CA ALA A 81 -19.00 -20.69 -38.97
C ALA A 81 -18.47 -19.37 -39.55
N VAL A 82 -17.66 -18.64 -38.78
CA VAL A 82 -16.47 -17.84 -39.16
C VAL A 82 -16.11 -17.02 -37.93
N ALA A 83 -15.35 -17.62 -37.01
CA ALA A 83 -14.57 -16.92 -35.98
C ALA A 83 -13.46 -17.87 -35.49
N THR A 84 -12.77 -18.50 -36.43
CA THR A 84 -11.44 -19.08 -36.19
C THR A 84 -10.42 -18.07 -36.66
N ALA A 85 -9.46 -17.76 -35.79
CA ALA A 85 -8.34 -16.85 -35.97
C ALA A 85 -8.67 -15.35 -35.81
N LEU A 86 -8.54 -14.84 -34.59
CA LEU A 86 -7.74 -13.67 -34.19
C LEU A 86 -8.10 -13.30 -32.74
N LEU A 87 -7.07 -13.03 -31.92
CA LEU A 87 -7.09 -12.67 -30.49
C LEU A 87 -6.98 -13.84 -29.47
N THR A 88 -5.92 -14.63 -29.60
CA THR A 88 -5.22 -15.17 -28.40
C THR A 88 -3.84 -14.53 -28.31
N SER A 89 -3.80 -13.24 -28.00
CA SER A 89 -2.64 -12.66 -27.34
C SER A 89 -2.94 -12.66 -25.85
N ALA A 90 -2.79 -13.83 -25.22
CA ALA A 90 -2.56 -13.87 -23.79
C ALA A 90 -1.31 -13.01 -23.50
N PRO A 91 -1.29 -12.24 -22.40
CA PRO A 91 -0.07 -11.54 -22.01
C PRO A 91 1.03 -12.60 -21.83
N VAL A 92 2.17 -12.37 -22.48
CA VAL A 92 3.37 -13.17 -22.24
C VAL A 92 3.80 -12.86 -20.82
N GLU A 93 3.29 -13.63 -19.86
CA GLU A 93 3.99 -13.88 -18.61
C GLU A 93 5.39 -14.33 -19.01
N ALA A 94 6.41 -13.54 -18.66
CA ALA A 94 7.77 -14.03 -18.71
C ALA A 94 7.76 -15.38 -17.99
N LEU A 95 8.21 -16.44 -18.67
CA LEU A 95 8.27 -17.81 -18.14
C LEU A 95 9.13 -17.81 -16.87
N VAL A 96 8.52 -17.49 -15.72
CA VAL A 96 8.99 -17.93 -14.42
C VAL A 96 8.90 -19.44 -14.52
N GLN A 97 10.04 -20.12 -14.50
CA GLN A 97 10.06 -21.57 -14.46
C GLN A 97 9.60 -22.02 -13.06
N GLU A 98 8.29 -21.96 -12.82
CA GLU A 98 7.66 -22.42 -11.60
C GLU A 98 7.66 -23.95 -11.61
N GLN A 99 8.54 -24.55 -10.82
CA GLN A 99 8.41 -25.96 -10.48
C GLN A 99 7.48 -26.05 -9.26
N ALA A 100 6.23 -26.46 -9.50
CA ALA A 100 5.27 -26.80 -8.46
C ALA A 100 5.46 -28.27 -8.07
N LEU A 101 5.93 -28.54 -6.85
CA LEU A 101 6.08 -29.91 -6.33
C LEU A 101 5.09 -30.15 -5.19
N GLU A 102 4.24 -31.18 -5.30
CA GLU A 102 3.41 -31.65 -4.18
C GLU A 102 4.21 -32.64 -3.32
N VAL A 103 4.31 -32.37 -2.02
CA VAL A 103 5.08 -33.15 -1.05
C VAL A 103 4.19 -33.57 0.11
N ALA A 104 4.15 -34.87 0.39
CA ALA A 104 3.63 -35.39 1.66
C ALA A 104 4.40 -34.77 2.84
N LEU A 105 3.69 -34.17 3.79
CA LEU A 105 4.28 -33.43 4.90
C LEU A 105 5.14 -34.34 5.80
N GLN A 106 4.82 -35.63 5.89
CA GLN A 106 5.66 -36.64 6.54
C GLN A 106 7.02 -36.89 5.86
N ARG A 107 7.24 -36.44 4.62
CA ARG A 107 8.52 -36.59 3.90
C ARG A 107 9.52 -35.48 4.22
N SER A 108 9.23 -34.61 5.19
CA SER A 108 10.18 -33.58 5.63
C SER A 108 11.35 -34.18 6.45
N PRO A 109 12.61 -33.77 6.24
CA PRO A 109 13.09 -32.70 5.35
C PRO A 109 13.10 -33.10 3.86
N VAL A 110 12.86 -32.12 2.99
CA VAL A 110 12.86 -32.28 1.52
C VAL A 110 14.04 -31.54 0.93
N SER A 111 14.81 -32.19 0.05
CA SER A 111 15.86 -31.51 -0.70
C SER A 111 15.27 -30.64 -1.81
N VAL A 112 15.74 -29.40 -1.90
CA VAL A 112 15.34 -28.38 -2.87
C VAL A 112 16.56 -28.07 -3.71
N ASP A 113 16.47 -28.36 -5.00
CA ASP A 113 17.50 -28.00 -5.98
C ASP A 113 17.14 -26.67 -6.63
N MET A 114 17.94 -25.63 -6.34
CA MET A 114 17.74 -24.31 -6.92
C MET A 114 18.39 -24.16 -8.30
N SER A 115 19.00 -25.22 -8.86
CA SER A 115 19.67 -25.13 -10.15
C SER A 115 18.70 -24.81 -11.29
N GLY A 116 18.89 -23.65 -11.91
CA GLY A 116 18.08 -23.20 -13.06
C GLY A 116 16.72 -22.59 -12.71
N ALA A 117 16.33 -22.51 -11.43
CA ALA A 117 15.05 -21.92 -11.03
C ALA A 117 15.23 -20.61 -10.27
N GLN A 118 14.51 -19.56 -10.70
CA GLN A 118 14.44 -18.28 -9.99
C GLN A 118 13.55 -18.34 -8.74
N ARG A 119 12.66 -19.33 -8.67
CA ARG A 119 11.70 -19.53 -7.59
C ARG A 119 11.22 -20.98 -7.58
N HIS A 120 11.02 -21.55 -6.41
CA HIS A 120 10.40 -22.86 -6.21
C HIS A 120 9.17 -22.72 -5.34
N VAL A 121 8.06 -23.32 -5.78
CA VAL A 121 6.80 -23.36 -5.02
C VAL A 121 6.53 -24.81 -4.66
N MET A 122 6.52 -25.12 -3.37
CA MET A 122 6.28 -26.48 -2.88
C MET A 122 4.96 -26.51 -2.11
N THR A 123 4.07 -27.40 -2.51
CA THR A 123 2.78 -27.63 -1.84
C THR A 123 2.92 -28.81 -0.89
N PHE A 124 2.82 -28.58 0.40
CA PHE A 124 2.85 -29.62 1.42
C PHE A 124 1.44 -30.05 1.79
N ARG A 125 1.13 -31.34 1.59
CA ARG A 125 -0.15 -31.93 1.97
C ARG A 125 -0.04 -32.63 3.32
N ASN A 126 -0.97 -32.36 4.23
CA ASN A 126 -1.07 -33.07 5.51
C ASN A 126 -1.61 -34.49 5.29
N ASP A 127 -0.71 -35.46 5.26
CA ASP A 127 -0.98 -36.90 5.14
C ASP A 127 -0.97 -37.64 6.49
N ALA A 128 -0.96 -36.90 7.62
CA ALA A 128 -0.93 -37.50 8.96
C ALA A 128 -2.25 -38.13 9.42
N GLY A 129 -3.31 -38.06 8.61
CA GLY A 129 -4.64 -38.60 8.93
C GLY A 129 -5.38 -37.87 10.07
N GLN A 130 -4.83 -36.77 10.56
CA GLN A 130 -5.42 -35.93 11.62
C GLN A 130 -5.00 -34.47 11.44
N ALA A 131 -5.67 -33.55 12.13
CA ALA A 131 -5.27 -32.15 12.14
C ALA A 131 -3.92 -31.97 12.85
N ILE A 132 -3.08 -31.10 12.31
CA ILE A 132 -1.75 -30.78 12.85
C ILE A 132 -1.59 -29.27 13.05
N ARG A 133 -0.62 -28.89 13.88
CA ARG A 133 -0.10 -27.54 13.98
C ARG A 133 1.34 -27.51 13.48
N LEU A 134 1.67 -26.58 12.59
CA LEU A 134 3.05 -26.31 12.20
C LEU A 134 3.78 -25.58 13.33
N ASN A 135 4.96 -26.07 13.69
CA ASN A 135 5.81 -25.50 14.74
C ASN A 135 7.07 -24.84 14.18
N GLY A 136 7.45 -25.14 12.94
CA GLY A 136 8.67 -24.63 12.33
C GLY A 136 8.68 -24.82 10.82
N VAL A 137 9.20 -23.83 10.10
CA VAL A 137 9.48 -23.93 8.66
C VAL A 137 10.87 -23.33 8.45
N ALA A 138 11.84 -24.18 8.12
CA ALA A 138 13.26 -23.83 8.10
C ALA A 138 13.93 -24.34 6.82
N LEU A 139 14.86 -23.54 6.30
CA LEU A 139 15.69 -23.85 5.14
C LEU A 139 17.14 -23.91 5.60
N ALA A 140 17.85 -25.00 5.31
CA ALA A 140 19.26 -25.17 5.68
C ALA A 140 20.03 -25.83 4.53
N GLY A 141 21.30 -25.50 4.34
CA GLY A 141 22.12 -26.10 3.29
C GLY A 141 23.29 -25.22 2.87
N THR A 142 24.06 -25.71 1.90
CA THR A 142 25.29 -25.04 1.44
C THR A 142 25.04 -23.71 0.74
N ASP A 143 23.81 -23.45 0.28
CA ASP A 143 23.43 -22.25 -0.46
C ASP A 143 22.39 -21.38 0.28
N GLN A 144 22.26 -21.60 1.59
CA GLN A 144 21.32 -20.83 2.42
C GLN A 144 21.69 -19.35 2.45
N ALA A 145 22.94 -18.96 2.18
CA ALA A 145 23.31 -17.56 2.09
C ALA A 145 22.62 -16.85 0.91
N ALA A 146 22.47 -17.51 -0.24
CA ALA A 146 21.87 -16.92 -1.43
C ALA A 146 20.34 -17.05 -1.49
N HIS A 147 19.75 -17.97 -0.73
CA HIS A 147 18.32 -18.29 -0.81
C HIS A 147 17.61 -18.15 0.54
N THR A 148 16.31 -17.86 0.50
CA THR A 148 15.46 -17.81 1.70
C THR A 148 14.05 -18.33 1.40
N ILE A 149 13.32 -18.64 2.47
CA ILE A 149 11.88 -18.81 2.39
C ILE A 149 11.26 -17.42 2.24
N TRP A 150 10.58 -17.19 1.12
CA TRP A 150 9.79 -15.98 0.93
C TRP A 150 8.51 -16.08 1.77
N ARG A 151 8.36 -15.17 2.72
CA ARG A 151 7.21 -15.10 3.63
C ARG A 151 6.19 -14.04 3.20
N TRP A 152 6.38 -13.46 2.01
CA TRP A 152 5.62 -12.33 1.45
C TRP A 152 5.19 -12.60 0.00
N GLY A 153 4.30 -11.76 -0.53
CA GLY A 153 3.72 -11.82 -1.87
C GLY A 153 2.24 -12.21 -1.88
N ALA A 154 1.67 -12.45 -3.05
CA ALA A 154 0.38 -13.15 -3.12
C ALA A 154 0.56 -14.65 -2.78
N PRO A 155 -0.45 -15.33 -2.21
CA PRO A 155 -0.48 -16.78 -2.17
C PRO A 155 -0.35 -17.36 -3.58
N VAL A 156 0.42 -18.45 -3.71
CA VAL A 156 0.46 -19.21 -4.98
C VAL A 156 -0.62 -20.29 -4.92
N GLY A 157 -1.58 -20.21 -5.83
CA GLY A 157 -2.76 -21.08 -5.80
C GLY A 157 -3.69 -20.78 -4.61
N SER A 158 -4.54 -21.74 -4.25
CA SER A 158 -5.56 -21.59 -3.21
C SER A 158 -5.10 -22.00 -1.81
N ALA A 159 -3.94 -22.64 -1.68
CA ALA A 159 -3.43 -23.13 -0.41
C ALA A 159 -2.76 -22.00 0.40
N PRO A 160 -3.02 -21.90 1.73
CA PRO A 160 -2.34 -20.92 2.58
C PRO A 160 -0.84 -21.17 2.64
N ARG A 161 -0.06 -20.18 3.06
CA ARG A 161 1.37 -20.35 3.32
C ARG A 161 1.61 -21.28 4.50
N CYS A 162 2.62 -22.15 4.40
CA CYS A 162 3.09 -22.91 5.55
C CYS A 162 3.82 -21.95 6.51
N GLU A 163 3.18 -21.62 7.62
CA GLU A 163 3.71 -20.71 8.64
C GLU A 163 3.59 -21.33 10.04
N VAL A 164 4.45 -20.89 10.95
CA VAL A 164 4.42 -21.36 12.34
C VAL A 164 3.08 -20.99 12.97
N GLY A 165 2.43 -21.96 13.61
CA GLY A 165 1.10 -21.81 14.21
C GLY A 165 -0.05 -22.21 13.29
N LEU A 166 0.18 -22.40 11.98
CA LEU A 166 -0.88 -22.84 11.06
C LEU A 166 -1.49 -24.16 11.53
N ALA A 167 -2.80 -24.15 11.75
CA ALA A 167 -3.60 -25.35 11.94
C ALA A 167 -4.00 -25.91 10.57
N LEU A 168 -3.46 -27.08 10.23
CA LEU A 168 -3.70 -27.72 8.93
C LEU A 168 -4.56 -28.98 9.15
N ALA A 169 -5.77 -28.98 8.57
CA ALA A 169 -6.66 -30.14 8.64
C ALA A 169 -6.06 -31.36 7.94
N ALA A 170 -6.57 -32.56 8.24
CA ALA A 170 -6.20 -33.76 7.49
C ALA A 170 -6.49 -33.54 5.98
N ASP A 171 -5.57 -33.98 5.13
CA ASP A 171 -5.61 -33.83 3.67
C ASP A 171 -5.56 -32.39 3.12
N ALA A 172 -5.57 -31.37 3.98
CA ALA A 172 -5.37 -29.99 3.57
C ALA A 172 -3.90 -29.73 3.21
N SER A 173 -3.65 -28.69 2.41
CA SER A 173 -2.31 -28.34 1.96
C SER A 173 -1.92 -26.91 2.33
N CYS A 174 -0.62 -26.66 2.40
CA CYS A 174 -0.03 -25.32 2.50
C CYS A 174 1.14 -25.17 1.53
N THR A 175 1.58 -23.95 1.23
CA THR A 175 2.68 -23.68 0.28
C THR A 175 3.90 -23.09 0.96
N VAL A 176 5.09 -23.50 0.52
CA VAL A 176 6.37 -22.85 0.83
C VAL A 176 6.98 -22.35 -0.47
N VAL A 177 7.41 -21.09 -0.47
CA VAL A 177 8.15 -20.48 -1.57
C VAL A 177 9.61 -20.36 -1.15
N VAL A 178 10.51 -20.98 -1.92
CA VAL A 178 11.96 -20.79 -1.79
C VAL A 178 12.44 -20.00 -3.00
N ALA A 179 13.16 -18.92 -2.75
CA ALA A 179 13.65 -18.02 -3.79
C ALA A 179 14.94 -17.33 -3.34
N PRO A 180 15.66 -16.67 -4.27
CA PRO A 180 16.83 -15.86 -3.94
C PRO A 180 16.52 -14.85 -2.83
N ARG A 181 17.52 -14.54 -2.00
CA ARG A 181 17.43 -13.46 -1.03
C ARG A 181 17.27 -12.12 -1.77
N PRO A 182 16.30 -11.27 -1.38
CA PRO A 182 16.19 -9.94 -1.93
C PRO A 182 17.48 -9.15 -1.73
N GLN A 183 17.96 -8.50 -2.77
CA GLN A 183 19.17 -7.67 -2.74
C GLN A 183 18.82 -6.21 -2.47
N VAL A 184 19.73 -5.47 -1.85
CA VAL A 184 19.57 -4.00 -1.72
C VAL A 184 19.47 -3.35 -3.10
N GLY A 185 18.46 -2.52 -3.28
CA GLY A 185 18.11 -1.88 -4.55
C GLY A 185 17.05 -2.65 -5.36
N GLU A 186 16.78 -3.91 -5.03
CA GLU A 186 15.81 -4.74 -5.75
C GLU A 186 14.37 -4.29 -5.46
N ALA A 187 13.54 -4.29 -6.51
CA ALA A 187 12.10 -4.18 -6.39
C ALA A 187 11.49 -5.57 -6.21
N ILE A 188 10.71 -5.75 -5.14
CA ILE A 188 10.01 -7.01 -4.86
C ILE A 188 8.51 -6.76 -4.70
N GLN A 189 7.71 -7.72 -5.16
CA GLN A 189 6.26 -7.68 -4.97
C GLN A 189 5.87 -8.36 -3.65
N VAL A 190 5.02 -7.69 -2.88
CA VAL A 190 4.50 -8.12 -1.57
C VAL A 190 2.98 -7.93 -1.54
N VAL A 191 2.30 -8.35 -0.48
CA VAL A 191 0.98 -7.80 -0.13
C VAL A 191 1.09 -6.92 1.11
N LEU A 192 0.15 -5.99 1.28
CA LEU A 192 0.23 -5.00 2.36
C LEU A 192 0.39 -5.61 3.77
N LYS A 193 -0.26 -6.75 4.05
CA LYS A 193 -0.17 -7.42 5.37
C LYS A 193 1.19 -8.05 5.66
N ASP A 194 2.05 -8.22 4.65
CA ASP A 194 3.41 -8.74 4.84
C ASP A 194 4.33 -7.69 5.48
N LEU A 195 3.94 -6.41 5.44
CA LEU A 195 4.76 -5.28 5.84
C LEU A 195 4.58 -4.97 7.32
N HIS A 196 5.68 -5.03 8.09
CA HIS A 196 5.70 -4.63 9.49
C HIS A 196 6.02 -3.14 9.62
N PRO A 197 5.14 -2.30 10.22
CA PRO A 197 5.42 -0.90 10.45
C PRO A 197 6.66 -0.65 11.31
N THR A 198 7.35 0.46 11.06
CA THR A 198 8.52 0.93 11.84
C THR A 198 8.24 2.27 12.53
N GLN A 199 6.98 2.69 12.54
CA GLN A 199 6.46 3.85 13.27
C GLN A 199 5.11 3.48 13.90
N PRO A 200 4.77 4.03 15.08
CA PRO A 200 3.51 3.74 15.78
C PRO A 200 2.34 4.63 15.35
N SER A 201 2.61 5.72 14.63
CA SER A 201 1.61 6.74 14.28
C SER A 201 1.74 7.19 12.84
N VAL A 202 0.68 7.81 12.32
CA VAL A 202 0.61 8.49 11.04
C VAL A 202 -0.20 9.78 11.22
N GLY A 203 -0.12 10.70 10.26
CA GLY A 203 -0.99 11.87 10.22
C GLY A 203 -2.29 11.51 9.53
N TYR A 204 -3.40 11.40 10.27
CA TYR A 204 -4.65 10.92 9.69
C TYR A 204 -5.18 11.85 8.61
N ASP A 205 -4.97 13.16 8.70
CA ASP A 205 -5.51 14.11 7.74
C ASP A 205 -4.94 13.93 6.33
N GLN A 206 -3.68 13.48 6.23
CA GLN A 206 -3.10 13.09 4.94
C GLN A 206 -3.84 11.89 4.34
N ILE A 207 -4.15 10.88 5.16
CA ILE A 207 -4.85 9.66 4.73
C ILE A 207 -6.31 9.98 4.39
N TYR A 208 -7.00 10.74 5.24
CA TYR A 208 -8.38 11.17 5.05
C TYR A 208 -8.59 11.99 3.79
N TYR A 209 -7.64 12.87 3.44
CA TYR A 209 -7.63 13.51 2.13
C TYR A 209 -7.70 12.47 0.99
N HIS A 210 -6.79 11.49 1.01
CA HIS A 210 -6.75 10.49 -0.05
C HIS A 210 -7.99 9.61 -0.05
N LEU A 211 -8.47 9.14 1.11
CA LEU A 211 -9.66 8.29 1.19
C LEU A 211 -10.91 9.01 0.70
N ALA A 212 -11.10 10.28 1.08
CA ALA A 212 -12.22 11.07 0.61
C ALA A 212 -12.19 11.29 -0.90
N ARG A 213 -11.03 11.69 -1.44
CA ARG A 213 -10.90 11.99 -2.88
C ARG A 213 -11.02 10.73 -3.74
N LYS A 214 -10.49 9.60 -3.29
CA LYS A 214 -10.38 8.36 -4.09
C LYS A 214 -11.63 7.48 -4.04
N GLN A 215 -12.63 7.82 -3.23
CA GLN A 215 -13.86 7.04 -3.05
C GLN A 215 -15.10 7.92 -3.25
N PRO A 216 -15.41 8.28 -4.50
CA PRO A 216 -16.48 9.23 -4.81
C PRO A 216 -17.88 8.65 -4.56
N ASN A 217 -18.86 9.53 -4.35
CA ASN A 217 -20.25 9.19 -4.60
C ASN A 217 -20.49 9.15 -6.12
N ALA A 218 -20.66 7.95 -6.69
CA ALA A 218 -20.84 7.77 -8.13
C ALA A 218 -22.10 8.47 -8.68
N ALA A 219 -23.14 8.62 -7.84
CA ALA A 219 -24.40 9.23 -8.21
C ALA A 219 -24.44 10.76 -8.03
N ARG A 220 -23.30 11.41 -7.72
CA ARG A 220 -23.26 12.86 -7.50
C ARG A 220 -23.59 13.68 -8.74
N PHE A 221 -23.19 13.19 -9.91
CA PHE A 221 -23.45 13.81 -11.20
C PHE A 221 -24.03 12.77 -12.17
N GLU A 222 -24.84 13.23 -13.12
CA GLU A 222 -25.47 12.36 -14.12
C GLU A 222 -24.41 11.74 -15.05
N PRO A 223 -24.37 10.40 -15.22
CA PRO A 223 -23.46 9.74 -16.15
C PRO A 223 -23.59 10.27 -17.59
N GLY A 224 -22.46 10.37 -18.30
CA GLY A 224 -22.39 10.89 -19.66
C GLY A 224 -22.37 12.42 -19.76
N THR A 225 -22.31 13.13 -18.63
CA THR A 225 -22.05 14.58 -18.60
C THR A 225 -20.55 14.85 -18.37
N SER A 226 -20.06 15.99 -18.88
CA SER A 226 -18.67 16.41 -18.63
C SER A 226 -18.34 16.53 -17.14
N ARG A 227 -19.32 16.92 -16.31
CA ARG A 227 -19.17 16.99 -14.84
C ARG A 227 -18.90 15.62 -14.23
N TYR A 228 -19.61 14.60 -14.68
CA TYR A 228 -19.39 13.22 -14.26
C TYR A 228 -18.00 12.75 -14.69
N ASP A 229 -17.62 12.98 -15.95
CA ASP A 229 -16.34 12.54 -16.48
C ASP A 229 -15.15 13.20 -15.76
N ASP A 230 -15.21 14.52 -15.56
CA ASP A 230 -14.19 15.28 -14.81
C ASP A 230 -14.11 14.81 -13.35
N TYR A 231 -15.25 14.61 -12.70
CA TYR A 231 -15.30 14.14 -11.32
C TYR A 231 -14.74 12.71 -11.17
N MET A 232 -15.10 11.78 -12.07
CA MET A 232 -14.58 10.42 -12.04
C MET A 232 -13.09 10.36 -12.38
N LYS A 233 -12.62 11.20 -13.30
CA LYS A 233 -11.19 11.34 -13.60
C LYS A 233 -10.40 11.84 -12.38
N ASP A 234 -10.89 12.88 -11.71
CA ASP A 234 -10.21 13.48 -10.56
C ASP A 234 -10.27 12.64 -9.28
N THR A 235 -11.12 11.61 -9.26
CA THR A 235 -11.35 10.70 -8.12
C THR A 235 -10.87 9.28 -8.44
N VAL A 236 -11.65 8.47 -9.17
CA VAL A 236 -11.30 7.10 -9.56
C VAL A 236 -10.05 7.06 -10.43
N GLY A 237 -9.96 7.93 -11.45
CA GLY A 237 -8.77 8.03 -12.29
C GLY A 237 -7.54 8.37 -11.46
N LYS A 238 -7.67 9.29 -10.49
CA LYS A 238 -6.58 9.62 -9.57
C LYS A 238 -6.21 8.46 -8.63
N ARG A 239 -7.19 7.68 -8.15
CA ARG A 239 -6.96 6.48 -7.33
C ARG A 239 -6.04 5.50 -8.05
N VAL A 240 -6.36 5.19 -9.31
CA VAL A 240 -5.59 4.25 -10.13
C VAL A 240 -4.24 4.84 -10.53
N SER A 241 -4.20 6.12 -10.92
CA SER A 241 -2.97 6.86 -11.20
C SER A 241 -1.97 6.79 -10.04
N ASP A 242 -2.42 7.09 -8.81
CA ASP A 242 -1.58 6.99 -7.62
C ASP A 242 -1.13 5.55 -7.35
N TYR A 243 -2.02 4.56 -7.53
CA TYR A 243 -1.64 3.16 -7.35
C TYR A 243 -0.56 2.73 -8.36
N CYS A 244 -0.67 3.09 -9.64
CA CYS A 244 0.38 2.82 -10.62
C CYS A 244 1.70 3.49 -10.22
N ALA A 245 1.66 4.76 -9.80
CA ALA A 245 2.85 5.51 -9.45
C ALA A 245 3.54 4.96 -8.20
N ASP A 246 2.78 4.66 -7.15
CA ASP A 246 3.27 4.06 -5.90
C ASP A 246 3.87 2.66 -6.12
N ASN A 247 3.48 1.98 -7.21
CA ASN A 247 4.01 0.69 -7.63
C ASN A 247 5.14 0.77 -8.67
N GLY A 248 5.65 1.98 -8.96
CA GLY A 248 6.74 2.16 -9.93
C GLY A 248 6.31 1.80 -11.35
N LEU A 249 5.01 1.84 -11.64
CA LEU A 249 4.37 1.52 -12.93
C LEU A 249 3.98 2.79 -13.71
N ASP A 250 4.57 3.94 -13.34
CA ASP A 250 4.26 5.27 -13.88
C ASP A 250 2.76 5.62 -13.64
N ASP A 251 2.11 6.32 -14.56
CA ASP A 251 0.70 6.73 -14.42
C ASP A 251 -0.27 5.69 -15.00
N VAL A 252 -1.58 5.91 -14.82
CA VAL A 252 -2.63 5.15 -15.52
C VAL A 252 -2.67 5.54 -17.00
N VAL A 253 -2.97 4.59 -17.88
CA VAL A 253 -3.24 4.86 -19.30
C VAL A 253 -4.57 5.63 -19.41
N ALA A 254 -4.56 6.76 -20.11
CA ALA A 254 -5.77 7.57 -20.27
C ALA A 254 -6.89 6.76 -20.93
N GLY A 255 -8.07 6.73 -20.30
CA GLY A 255 -9.23 5.98 -20.79
C GLY A 255 -9.20 4.48 -20.56
N SER A 256 -8.20 3.93 -19.85
CA SER A 256 -8.12 2.48 -19.59
C SER A 256 -9.00 2.00 -18.44
N PHE A 257 -9.63 2.90 -17.69
CA PHE A 257 -10.46 2.56 -16.53
C PHE A 257 -11.92 2.91 -16.80
N VAL A 258 -12.83 2.09 -16.29
CA VAL A 258 -14.26 2.38 -16.27
C VAL A 258 -14.65 2.62 -14.80
N PRO A 259 -15.17 3.81 -14.42
CA PRO A 259 -15.26 4.24 -13.02
C PRO A 259 -15.85 3.22 -12.05
N GLU A 260 -16.93 2.54 -12.44
CA GLU A 260 -17.67 1.59 -11.59
C GLU A 260 -17.10 0.17 -11.58
N THR A 261 -16.12 -0.14 -12.44
CA THR A 261 -15.55 -1.49 -12.57
C THR A 261 -14.14 -1.62 -11.99
N VAL A 262 -13.50 -0.50 -11.63
CA VAL A 262 -12.13 -0.50 -11.11
C VAL A 262 -12.04 -1.27 -9.81
N LYS A 263 -11.05 -2.17 -9.73
CA LYS A 263 -10.59 -2.82 -8.50
C LYS A 263 -9.07 -2.85 -8.50
N LEU A 264 -8.43 -2.25 -7.50
CA LEU A 264 -6.96 -2.24 -7.41
C LEU A 264 -6.35 -3.64 -7.35
N SER A 265 -7.06 -4.62 -6.78
CA SER A 265 -6.65 -6.02 -6.74
C SER A 265 -6.78 -6.77 -8.07
N ASP A 266 -7.46 -6.19 -9.07
CA ASP A 266 -7.69 -6.77 -10.39
C ASP A 266 -6.99 -5.91 -11.44
N ALA A 267 -5.78 -6.32 -11.80
CA ALA A 267 -4.96 -5.64 -12.80
C ALA A 267 -5.57 -5.65 -14.22
N SER A 268 -6.65 -6.39 -14.47
CA SER A 268 -7.39 -6.31 -15.74
C SER A 268 -8.41 -5.18 -15.78
N SER A 269 -8.71 -4.56 -14.63
CA SER A 269 -9.72 -3.50 -14.51
C SER A 269 -9.20 -2.10 -14.90
N PHE A 270 -7.89 -1.95 -15.11
CA PHE A 270 -7.21 -0.75 -15.60
C PHE A 270 -5.83 -1.11 -16.19
N ALA A 271 -5.15 -0.17 -16.86
CA ALA A 271 -3.78 -0.36 -17.32
C ALA A 271 -2.87 0.76 -16.79
N CYS A 272 -1.72 0.39 -16.24
CA CYS A 272 -0.62 1.32 -15.97
C CYS A 272 0.21 1.53 -17.25
N LYS A 273 0.89 2.68 -17.37
CA LYS A 273 1.72 3.02 -18.53
C LYS A 273 2.94 2.11 -18.67
N ARG A 274 3.40 1.53 -17.57
CA ARG A 274 4.52 0.60 -17.52
C ARG A 274 4.07 -0.78 -17.04
N SER A 275 4.73 -1.81 -17.57
CA SER A 275 4.43 -3.20 -17.24
C SER A 275 5.03 -3.61 -15.88
N ALA A 276 4.45 -4.65 -15.26
CA ALA A 276 4.96 -5.23 -14.01
C ALA A 276 6.36 -5.88 -14.16
N THR A 277 6.86 -6.05 -15.39
CA THR A 277 8.21 -6.55 -15.68
C THR A 277 9.26 -5.45 -15.77
N GLU A 278 8.86 -4.17 -15.73
CA GLU A 278 9.73 -3.01 -15.94
C GLU A 278 9.72 -2.03 -14.77
N VAL A 279 9.25 -2.48 -13.60
CA VAL A 279 9.04 -1.69 -12.37
C VAL A 279 10.23 -0.77 -12.06
N GLU A 280 9.95 0.51 -11.86
CA GLU A 280 10.98 1.46 -11.44
C GLU A 280 11.25 1.39 -9.94
N ALA A 281 12.35 0.74 -9.54
CA ALA A 281 12.71 0.65 -8.13
C ALA A 281 12.95 2.02 -7.46
N GLY A 282 13.40 3.03 -8.22
CA GLY A 282 13.77 4.36 -7.70
C GLY A 282 12.64 5.09 -6.97
N GLY A 283 11.40 4.94 -7.44
CA GLY A 283 10.22 5.61 -6.87
C GLY A 283 9.42 4.78 -5.86
N LEU A 284 9.80 3.53 -5.61
CA LEU A 284 9.06 2.65 -4.71
C LEU A 284 9.22 3.00 -3.23
N LYS A 285 8.20 2.63 -2.47
CA LYS A 285 8.25 2.59 -1.01
C LYS A 285 9.30 1.60 -0.53
N THR A 286 9.95 1.91 0.58
CA THR A 286 11.19 1.24 0.99
C THR A 286 10.95 0.27 2.14
N VAL A 287 11.70 -0.82 2.14
CA VAL A 287 11.72 -1.81 3.23
C VAL A 287 13.14 -2.17 3.61
N VAL A 288 13.31 -2.67 4.84
CA VAL A 288 14.48 -3.41 5.30
C VAL A 288 14.10 -4.86 5.58
N VAL A 289 14.94 -5.79 5.15
CA VAL A 289 14.80 -7.22 5.49
C VAL A 289 15.38 -7.44 6.88
N GLY A 290 14.56 -7.88 7.83
CA GLY A 290 14.98 -8.19 9.20
C GLY A 290 15.12 -9.69 9.47
N PRO A 291 15.42 -10.06 10.74
CA PRO A 291 15.56 -11.45 11.15
C PRO A 291 14.37 -12.32 10.74
N GLY A 292 14.65 -13.54 10.29
CA GLY A 292 13.62 -14.46 9.80
C GLY A 292 13.01 -14.11 8.43
N GLY A 293 13.52 -13.05 7.78
CA GLY A 293 13.03 -12.56 6.48
C GLY A 293 11.84 -11.59 6.60
N GLN A 294 11.46 -11.15 7.80
CA GLN A 294 10.38 -10.18 7.97
C GLN A 294 10.72 -8.86 7.25
N LEU A 295 9.78 -8.32 6.49
CA LEU A 295 9.93 -7.01 5.86
C LEU A 295 9.46 -5.91 6.81
N TYR A 296 10.32 -4.94 7.07
CA TYR A 296 10.04 -3.77 7.88
C TYR A 296 9.90 -2.55 6.97
N LEU A 297 8.72 -1.93 6.97
CA LEU A 297 8.40 -0.78 6.11
C LEU A 297 9.11 0.46 6.62
N THR A 298 9.99 1.06 5.82
CA THR A 298 10.79 2.25 6.20
C THR A 298 10.25 3.55 5.60
N ASP A 299 9.62 3.49 4.43
CA ASP A 299 8.80 4.57 3.84
C ASP A 299 7.44 4.01 3.40
N GLY A 300 6.42 4.86 3.37
CA GLY A 300 5.14 4.56 2.70
C GLY A 300 3.97 4.31 3.65
N HIS A 301 4.13 4.47 4.97
CA HIS A 301 3.07 4.14 5.94
C HIS A 301 1.76 4.86 5.64
N HIS A 302 1.76 6.13 5.25
CA HIS A 302 0.53 6.85 4.88
C HIS A 302 -0.07 6.35 3.56
N GLY A 303 0.76 6.11 2.54
CA GLY A 303 0.31 5.65 1.22
C GLY A 303 -0.26 4.24 1.28
N PHE A 304 0.47 3.32 1.91
CA PHE A 304 0.05 1.94 2.10
C PHE A 304 -1.10 1.79 3.11
N THR A 305 -1.18 2.64 4.15
CA THR A 305 -2.40 2.68 4.99
C THR A 305 -3.58 3.24 4.20
N THR A 306 -3.38 4.21 3.30
CA THR A 306 -4.46 4.63 2.40
C THR A 306 -4.95 3.46 1.56
N LEU A 307 -4.04 2.71 0.93
CA LEU A 307 -4.40 1.52 0.14
C LEU A 307 -5.06 0.43 1.00
N TRP A 308 -4.66 0.27 2.25
CA TRP A 308 -5.29 -0.65 3.21
C TRP A 308 -6.75 -0.29 3.48
N GLU A 309 -7.07 1.00 3.57
CA GLU A 309 -8.38 1.52 3.97
C GLU A 309 -9.33 1.80 2.78
N LEU A 310 -8.86 1.68 1.54
CA LEU A 310 -9.73 1.80 0.35
C LEU A 310 -10.71 0.63 0.30
N ALA A 311 -11.95 0.89 -0.14
CA ALA A 311 -12.98 -0.14 -0.27
C ALA A 311 -12.60 -1.31 -1.22
N ASP A 312 -11.76 -1.05 -2.22
CA ASP A 312 -11.22 -2.03 -3.17
C ASP A 312 -9.72 -2.34 -2.93
N GLY A 313 -9.22 -1.96 -1.75
CA GLY A 313 -7.88 -2.27 -1.29
C GLY A 313 -7.88 -3.38 -0.23
N GLY A 314 -7.11 -3.19 0.84
CA GLY A 314 -7.07 -4.10 1.98
C GLY A 314 -5.78 -4.90 2.14
N PRO A 315 -5.70 -5.76 3.17
CA PRO A 315 -4.46 -6.43 3.59
C PRO A 315 -3.80 -7.29 2.51
N ASP A 316 -4.59 -7.86 1.60
CA ASP A 316 -4.11 -8.74 0.54
C ASP A 316 -3.79 -7.99 -0.77
N LEU A 317 -3.90 -6.65 -0.79
CA LEU A 317 -3.59 -5.87 -1.98
C LEU A 317 -2.09 -6.00 -2.32
N PRO A 318 -1.74 -6.42 -3.55
CA PRO A 318 -0.35 -6.52 -3.96
C PRO A 318 0.26 -5.12 -4.14
N VAL A 319 1.50 -4.95 -3.70
CA VAL A 319 2.28 -3.74 -3.94
C VAL A 319 3.74 -4.08 -4.22
N TRP A 320 4.46 -3.16 -4.87
CA TRP A 320 5.91 -3.22 -5.05
C TRP A 320 6.63 -2.39 -4.00
N VAL A 321 7.74 -2.91 -3.48
CA VAL A 321 8.63 -2.21 -2.55
C VAL A 321 10.08 -2.35 -2.99
N ARG A 322 10.91 -1.36 -2.67
CA ARG A 322 12.37 -1.44 -2.86
C ARG A 322 13.04 -1.85 -1.55
N VAL A 323 13.92 -2.85 -1.62
CA VAL A 323 14.78 -3.21 -0.49
C VAL A 323 15.90 -2.18 -0.35
N THR A 324 16.05 -1.59 0.84
CA THR A 324 17.08 -0.57 1.12
C THR A 324 18.12 -1.03 2.14
N GLY A 325 17.87 -2.15 2.82
CA GLY A 325 18.83 -2.80 3.71
C GLY A 325 18.47 -4.25 3.98
N ASP A 326 19.50 -5.06 4.27
CA ASP A 326 19.35 -6.42 4.77
C ASP A 326 20.06 -6.54 6.12
N PHE A 327 19.26 -6.57 7.19
CA PHE A 327 19.68 -6.75 8.57
C PHE A 327 19.24 -8.13 9.10
N SER A 328 18.94 -9.08 8.22
CA SER A 328 18.47 -10.41 8.58
C SER A 328 19.49 -11.24 9.37
N ALA A 329 20.77 -10.89 9.26
CA ALA A 329 21.88 -11.52 9.98
C ALA A 329 22.07 -11.02 11.43
N ALA A 330 21.27 -10.05 11.89
CA ALA A 330 21.35 -9.55 13.26
C ALA A 330 21.15 -10.69 14.28
N ALA A 331 22.13 -10.88 15.17
CA ALA A 331 22.16 -12.00 16.10
C ALA A 331 21.09 -11.94 17.20
N THR A 332 20.61 -10.74 17.52
CA THR A 332 19.59 -10.50 18.55
C THR A 332 18.59 -9.44 18.07
N SER A 333 17.41 -9.42 18.69
CA SER A 333 16.40 -8.39 18.41
C SER A 333 16.92 -6.98 18.77
N ASP A 334 17.66 -6.86 19.87
CA ASP A 334 18.23 -5.57 20.30
C ASP A 334 19.24 -5.04 19.27
N ALA A 335 20.14 -5.90 18.76
CA ALA A 335 21.09 -5.51 17.73
C ALA A 335 20.39 -5.06 16.45
N PHE A 336 19.33 -5.76 16.03
CA PHE A 336 18.52 -5.38 14.88
C PHE A 336 17.90 -3.98 15.06
N TRP A 337 17.23 -3.73 16.19
CA TRP A 337 16.57 -2.45 16.41
C TRP A 337 17.53 -1.29 16.64
N GLN A 338 18.68 -1.53 17.28
CA GLN A 338 19.76 -0.54 17.37
C GLN A 338 20.24 -0.15 15.97
N GLN A 339 20.42 -1.12 15.07
CA GLN A 339 20.80 -0.85 13.69
C GLN A 339 19.71 -0.07 12.94
N MET A 340 18.44 -0.48 13.06
CA MET A 340 17.29 0.25 12.46
C MET A 340 17.26 1.72 12.89
N VAL A 341 17.43 2.02 14.18
CA VAL A 341 17.45 3.40 14.68
C VAL A 341 18.70 4.15 14.22
N ALA A 342 19.88 3.52 14.31
CA ALA A 342 21.15 4.15 13.92
C ALA A 342 21.19 4.54 12.43
N THR A 343 20.52 3.78 11.57
CA THR A 343 20.43 4.07 10.13
C THR A 343 19.18 4.88 9.75
N GLY A 344 18.38 5.34 10.73
CA GLY A 344 17.20 6.16 10.47
C GLY A 344 16.01 5.41 9.83
N ASN A 345 15.92 4.10 10.05
CA ASN A 345 14.88 3.21 9.50
C ASN A 345 13.74 2.91 10.48
N ALA A 346 13.71 3.56 11.65
CA ALA A 346 12.62 3.41 12.60
C ALA A 346 12.34 4.71 13.37
N TRP A 347 11.05 4.96 13.63
CA TRP A 347 10.57 6.05 14.46
C TRP A 347 9.93 5.49 15.73
N LEU A 348 10.65 5.59 16.86
CA LEU A 348 10.25 5.02 18.14
C LEU A 348 9.70 6.07 19.10
N TYR A 349 8.82 6.94 18.61
CA TYR A 349 8.06 7.88 19.43
C TYR A 349 6.57 7.80 19.09
N ASP A 350 5.72 7.75 20.10
CA ASP A 350 4.27 7.69 19.92
C ASP A 350 3.68 9.01 19.38
N ALA A 351 2.37 9.03 19.14
CA ALA A 351 1.65 10.20 18.66
C ALA A 351 1.69 11.39 19.65
N GLN A 352 2.05 11.17 20.91
CA GLN A 352 2.22 12.18 21.96
C GLN A 352 3.68 12.65 22.04
N GLY A 353 4.60 12.04 21.28
CA GLY A 353 6.02 12.37 21.24
C GLY A 353 6.82 11.69 22.36
N ALA A 354 6.22 10.74 23.08
CA ALA A 354 6.91 9.96 24.09
C ALA A 354 7.66 8.79 23.45
N ALA A 355 8.86 8.50 23.96
CA ALA A 355 9.65 7.38 23.46
C ALA A 355 8.94 6.04 23.74
N ILE A 356 9.03 5.12 22.77
CA ILE A 356 8.51 3.76 22.88
C ILE A 356 9.62 2.73 22.66
N THR A 357 9.36 1.51 23.08
CA THR A 357 10.15 0.33 22.74
C THR A 357 9.69 -0.24 21.40
N PRO A 358 10.56 -0.96 20.65
CA PRO A 358 10.14 -1.59 19.41
C PRO A 358 8.98 -2.59 19.55
N ALA A 359 8.83 -3.23 20.73
CA ALA A 359 7.73 -4.14 21.01
C ALA A 359 6.34 -3.46 21.06
N GLN A 360 6.31 -2.12 21.14
CA GLN A 360 5.08 -1.33 21.11
C GLN A 360 4.71 -0.88 19.69
N LEU A 361 5.54 -1.15 18.68
CA LEU A 361 5.19 -0.91 17.29
C LEU A 361 4.01 -1.81 16.89
N PRO A 362 3.07 -1.30 16.06
CA PRO A 362 1.98 -2.11 15.58
C PRO A 362 2.50 -3.22 14.68
N ALA A 363 1.86 -4.39 14.74
CA ALA A 363 2.25 -5.53 13.91
C ALA A 363 1.86 -5.39 12.43
N GLN A 364 0.89 -4.51 12.14
CA GLN A 364 0.29 -4.34 10.82
C GLN A 364 -0.03 -2.87 10.57
N LEU A 365 -0.17 -2.51 9.28
CA LEU A 365 -0.69 -1.23 8.82
C LEU A 365 -2.19 -1.08 9.16
N GLY A 366 -2.78 0.05 8.78
CA GLY A 366 -4.20 0.33 8.98
C GLY A 366 -4.44 1.34 10.10
N LEU A 367 -5.52 2.13 9.98
CA LEU A 367 -5.94 3.13 10.96
C LEU A 367 -6.44 2.50 12.27
N ALA A 368 -6.74 1.20 12.26
CA ALA A 368 -7.03 0.44 13.48
C ALA A 368 -5.78 0.20 14.35
N ASN A 369 -4.59 0.21 13.74
CA ASN A 369 -3.33 -0.17 14.39
C ASN A 369 -2.39 1.03 14.62
N LEU A 370 -2.33 1.96 13.68
CA LEU A 370 -1.51 3.17 13.76
C LEU A 370 -2.28 4.29 14.48
N ARG A 371 -1.60 5.11 15.28
CA ARG A 371 -2.21 6.25 16.00
C ARG A 371 -2.23 7.53 15.15
N ASP A 372 -3.17 8.43 15.43
CA ASP A 372 -3.22 9.78 14.82
C ASP A 372 -2.23 10.73 15.49
N ASP A 373 -1.21 11.19 14.76
CA ASP A 373 -0.31 12.26 15.15
C ASP A 373 -0.69 13.56 14.42
N ALA A 374 -1.30 14.48 15.16
CA ALA A 374 -1.78 15.75 14.63
C ALA A 374 -0.66 16.68 14.14
N TYR A 375 0.56 16.59 14.71
CA TYR A 375 1.70 17.35 14.20
C TYR A 375 2.24 16.74 12.91
N ARG A 376 2.21 15.41 12.76
CA ARG A 376 2.54 14.76 11.49
C ARG A 376 1.54 15.12 10.39
N SER A 377 0.26 15.31 10.72
CA SER A 377 -0.76 15.88 9.82
C SER A 377 -0.44 17.33 9.46
N LEU A 378 -0.16 18.19 10.44
CA LEU A 378 0.20 19.60 10.21
C LEU A 378 1.36 19.72 9.23
N VAL A 379 2.47 19.00 9.48
CA VAL A 379 3.67 19.08 8.64
C VAL A 379 3.40 18.66 7.20
N TYR A 380 2.50 17.71 6.95
CA TYR A 380 2.12 17.35 5.58
C TYR A 380 1.56 18.54 4.78
N PHE A 381 0.80 19.41 5.43
CA PHE A 381 0.22 20.60 4.78
C PHE A 381 1.18 21.80 4.71
N THR A 382 2.33 21.74 5.38
CA THR A 382 3.40 22.76 5.27
C THR A 382 4.37 22.50 4.11
N ARG A 383 4.20 21.41 3.35
CA ARG A 383 5.01 21.11 2.16
C ARG A 383 4.89 22.23 1.13
N ASP A 384 6.01 22.53 0.49
CA ASP A 384 6.17 23.62 -0.50
C ASP A 384 6.00 25.04 0.08
N LEU A 385 5.80 25.15 1.40
CA LEU A 385 5.80 26.40 2.17
C LEU A 385 7.03 26.43 3.10
N GLY A 386 6.98 25.68 4.20
CA GLY A 386 8.03 25.65 5.22
C GLY A 386 9.23 24.78 4.86
N TYR A 387 8.99 23.71 4.09
CA TYR A 387 10.01 22.76 3.66
C TYR A 387 9.61 22.05 2.36
N SER A 388 10.61 21.54 1.65
CA SER A 388 10.45 20.58 0.56
C SER A 388 10.67 19.17 1.08
N ASN A 389 9.85 18.22 0.62
CA ASN A 389 10.03 16.79 0.92
C ASN A 389 10.85 16.06 -0.15
N SER A 390 11.53 16.80 -1.04
CA SER A 390 12.46 16.25 -2.02
C SER A 390 13.83 16.06 -1.37
N ASP A 391 14.44 14.90 -1.61
CA ASP A 391 15.82 14.59 -1.18
C ASP A 391 16.09 14.73 0.33
N VAL A 392 15.06 14.58 1.17
CA VAL A 392 15.17 14.58 2.64
C VAL A 392 15.26 13.17 3.20
N SER A 393 15.85 13.02 4.39
CA SER A 393 15.94 11.71 5.05
C SER A 393 14.56 11.15 5.41
N GLU A 394 14.45 9.83 5.50
CA GLU A 394 13.28 9.16 6.06
C GLU A 394 12.88 9.77 7.43
N PHE A 395 11.57 9.80 7.68
CA PHE A 395 10.96 10.45 8.87
C PHE A 395 11.21 11.96 9.00
N ALA A 396 11.65 12.68 7.96
CA ALA A 396 11.84 14.14 7.99
C ALA A 396 10.64 14.90 8.58
N GLU A 397 9.42 14.51 8.22
CA GLU A 397 8.22 15.16 8.73
C GLU A 397 7.95 14.90 10.21
N PHE A 398 8.40 13.76 10.75
CA PHE A 398 8.31 13.48 12.18
C PHE A 398 9.28 14.34 12.98
N TYR A 399 10.49 14.58 12.46
CA TYR A 399 11.43 15.51 13.10
C TYR A 399 10.86 16.93 13.13
N TRP A 400 10.28 17.42 12.03
CA TRP A 400 9.57 18.69 12.01
C TRP A 400 8.36 18.69 12.94
N GLY A 401 7.58 17.61 12.99
CA GLY A 401 6.42 17.48 13.86
C GLY A 401 6.80 17.54 15.34
N ALA A 402 7.88 16.86 15.73
CA ALA A 402 8.42 16.91 17.08
C ALA A 402 8.94 18.30 17.45
N TRP A 403 9.57 19.01 16.50
CA TRP A 403 10.04 20.38 16.71
C TRP A 403 8.88 21.39 16.87
N LEU A 404 7.86 21.29 16.01
CA LEU A 404 6.65 22.11 16.06
C LEU A 404 5.83 21.86 17.34
N ARG A 405 5.79 20.62 17.82
CA ARG A 405 5.08 20.22 19.05
C ARG A 405 5.46 21.02 20.29
N GLN A 406 6.69 21.54 20.32
CA GLN A 406 7.20 22.34 21.43
C GLN A 406 6.92 23.84 21.27
N ARG A 407 6.36 24.28 20.14
CA ARG A 407 6.31 25.69 19.73
C ARG A 407 4.92 26.16 19.31
N VAL A 408 4.14 25.25 18.74
CA VAL A 408 2.83 25.53 18.18
C VAL A 408 1.82 24.69 18.94
N ALA A 409 0.90 25.34 19.66
CA ALA A 409 -0.15 24.63 20.36
C ALA A 409 -1.24 24.19 19.36
N LEU A 410 -1.61 22.92 19.39
CA LEU A 410 -2.79 22.42 18.69
C LEU A 410 -3.99 22.44 19.64
N THR A 411 -5.03 23.19 19.27
CA THR A 411 -6.31 23.25 19.98
C THR A 411 -7.42 22.65 19.10
N ALA A 412 -8.63 22.52 19.65
CA ALA A 412 -9.80 22.08 18.88
C ALA A 412 -10.07 23.01 17.68
N ASP A 413 -9.80 24.31 17.81
CA ASP A 413 -10.04 25.32 16.77
C ASP A 413 -8.95 25.33 15.69
N THR A 414 -7.75 24.84 16.02
CA THR A 414 -6.60 24.79 15.11
C THR A 414 -6.30 23.37 14.62
N THR A 415 -7.22 22.42 14.78
CA THR A 415 -7.12 21.08 14.19
C THR A 415 -8.30 20.84 13.27
N LEU A 416 -8.22 19.88 12.36
CA LEU A 416 -9.37 19.51 11.51
C LEU A 416 -10.42 18.66 12.25
N HIS A 417 -10.33 18.53 13.58
CA HIS A 417 -11.30 17.77 14.37
C HIS A 417 -12.70 18.39 14.25
N ALA A 418 -13.72 17.53 14.23
CA ALA A 418 -15.09 17.90 13.90
C ALA A 418 -15.63 19.01 14.80
N GLY A 419 -16.14 20.10 14.21
CA GLY A 419 -16.98 21.06 14.93
C GLY A 419 -17.05 22.48 14.38
N ALA A 420 -16.01 22.99 13.71
CA ALA A 420 -15.98 24.40 13.31
C ALA A 420 -16.01 24.60 11.78
N ASP A 421 -17.02 25.33 11.29
CA ASP A 421 -17.10 25.75 9.89
C ASP A 421 -15.91 26.63 9.48
N GLU A 422 -15.34 27.34 10.45
CA GLU A 422 -14.28 28.34 10.30
C GLU A 422 -12.86 27.78 10.11
N GLN A 423 -12.64 26.47 10.25
CA GLN A 423 -11.29 25.88 10.18
C GLN A 423 -10.56 26.10 8.84
N LEU A 424 -11.27 26.36 7.74
CA LEU A 424 -10.67 26.61 6.43
C LEU A 424 -10.88 28.06 5.94
N GLN A 425 -11.04 29.00 6.88
CA GLN A 425 -10.98 30.42 6.56
C GLN A 425 -9.67 30.77 5.87
N ALA A 426 -9.74 31.69 4.92
CA ALA A 426 -8.57 32.13 4.16
C ALA A 426 -7.52 32.71 5.11
N ALA A 427 -6.28 32.25 4.93
CA ALA A 427 -5.11 32.76 5.61
C ALA A 427 -3.97 32.88 4.61
N GLY A 428 -3.12 33.89 4.78
CA GLY A 428 -2.04 34.17 3.85
C GLY A 428 -0.95 35.05 4.45
N VAL A 429 -0.06 35.50 3.57
CA VAL A 429 1.03 36.42 3.87
C VAL A 429 0.99 37.61 2.90
N ALA A 430 1.54 38.74 3.32
CA ALA A 430 1.70 39.94 2.51
C ALA A 430 3.03 40.64 2.84
N LEU A 431 3.46 41.56 1.98
CA LEU A 431 4.57 42.47 2.29
C LEU A 431 4.01 43.84 2.67
N ALA A 432 4.29 44.27 3.89
CA ALA A 432 4.00 45.62 4.38
C ALA A 432 5.34 46.29 4.74
N ASP A 433 5.64 47.42 4.12
CA ASP A 433 6.91 48.15 4.31
C ASP A 433 8.17 47.28 4.17
N GLY A 434 8.13 46.30 3.26
CA GLY A 434 9.23 45.36 3.02
C GLY A 434 9.37 44.24 4.06
N ALA A 435 8.50 44.19 5.06
CA ALA A 435 8.41 43.11 6.04
C ALA A 435 7.27 42.16 5.70
N LEU A 436 7.46 40.88 5.99
CA LEU A 436 6.41 39.88 5.85
C LEU A 436 5.41 40.03 7.00
N VAL A 437 4.13 40.14 6.66
CA VAL A 437 3.01 40.17 7.60
C VAL A 437 2.01 39.07 7.28
N THR A 438 1.24 38.63 8.26
CA THR A 438 0.21 37.60 8.11
C THR A 438 -1.16 38.21 7.83
N THR A 439 -2.03 37.46 7.16
CA THR A 439 -3.45 37.81 6.94
C THR A 439 -4.34 36.62 7.33
N GLY A 440 -5.44 36.88 8.05
CA GLY A 440 -6.33 35.83 8.55
C GLY A 440 -5.74 35.11 9.77
N ASP A 441 -6.31 35.33 10.95
CA ASP A 441 -5.64 34.99 12.22
C ASP A 441 -6.22 33.74 12.90
N ALA A 442 -7.13 33.02 12.23
CA ALA A 442 -7.85 31.90 12.81
C ALA A 442 -7.96 30.70 11.86
N GLY A 443 -8.16 29.52 12.46
CA GLY A 443 -8.39 28.27 11.75
C GLY A 443 -7.12 27.50 11.36
N TYR A 444 -7.34 26.39 10.67
CA TYR A 444 -6.28 25.44 10.29
C TYR A 444 -5.34 26.00 9.22
N LEU A 445 -5.83 26.82 8.28
CA LEU A 445 -4.95 27.43 7.27
C LEU A 445 -4.01 28.46 7.88
N ALA A 446 -4.47 29.24 8.87
CA ALA A 446 -3.60 30.13 9.65
C ALA A 446 -2.53 29.33 10.39
N LEU A 447 -2.90 28.21 11.01
CA LEU A 447 -1.95 27.30 11.65
C LEU A 447 -0.89 26.75 10.66
N VAL A 448 -1.30 26.29 9.47
CA VAL A 448 -0.39 25.79 8.43
C VAL A 448 0.57 26.89 8.00
N ARG A 449 0.08 28.11 7.78
CA ARG A 449 0.91 29.28 7.47
C ARG A 449 1.91 29.55 8.59
N ASP A 450 1.46 29.64 9.84
CA ASP A 450 2.29 30.02 10.97
C ASP A 450 3.37 28.97 11.27
N ALA A 451 3.03 27.69 11.16
CA ALA A 451 4.00 26.60 11.22
C ALA A 451 5.03 26.70 10.10
N SER A 452 4.59 26.99 8.87
CA SER A 452 5.47 27.16 7.71
C SER A 452 6.42 28.35 7.88
N LEU A 453 5.93 29.47 8.41
CA LEU A 453 6.74 30.64 8.76
C LEU A 453 7.78 30.30 9.83
N ALA A 454 7.37 29.59 10.89
CA ALA A 454 8.28 29.18 11.95
C ALA A 454 9.43 28.29 11.41
N MET A 455 9.10 27.34 10.53
CA MET A 455 10.10 26.48 9.86
C MET A 455 11.02 27.29 8.92
N ALA A 456 10.43 28.14 8.08
CA ALA A 456 11.15 28.95 7.09
C ALA A 456 12.02 30.07 7.71
N THR A 457 11.76 30.46 8.96
CA THR A 457 12.53 31.48 9.69
C THR A 457 13.87 30.97 10.22
N LEU A 458 14.02 29.66 10.42
CA LEU A 458 15.29 29.09 10.92
C LEU A 458 16.48 29.42 10.01
N ASN A 459 17.68 29.46 10.57
CA ASN A 459 18.89 29.40 9.76
C ASN A 459 19.07 27.98 9.24
N ALA A 460 19.71 27.83 8.08
CA ALA A 460 19.97 26.53 7.46
C ALA A 460 20.68 25.54 8.40
N GLN A 461 21.56 26.04 9.27
CA GLN A 461 22.38 25.25 10.20
C GLN A 461 21.74 25.09 11.58
N ASP A 462 20.55 25.64 11.82
CA ASP A 462 19.88 25.46 13.11
C ASP A 462 19.50 23.99 13.28
N VAL A 463 19.82 23.43 14.44
CA VAL A 463 19.51 22.04 14.77
C VAL A 463 18.02 21.91 15.07
N VAL A 464 17.35 21.02 14.34
CA VAL A 464 15.92 20.72 14.52
C VAL A 464 15.74 19.48 15.39
N ALA A 465 16.50 18.41 15.13
CA ALA A 465 16.42 17.16 15.89
C ALA A 465 17.74 16.37 15.89
N GLY A 466 18.27 16.07 17.07
CA GLY A 466 19.54 15.36 17.22
C GLY A 466 20.66 16.14 16.54
N THR A 467 21.24 15.58 15.48
CA THR A 467 22.26 16.24 14.64
C THR A 467 21.72 16.80 13.33
N ARG A 468 20.41 16.65 13.06
CA ARG A 468 19.79 17.10 11.81
C ARG A 468 19.52 18.59 11.86
N THR A 469 20.02 19.30 10.86
CA THR A 469 19.80 20.72 10.66
C THR A 469 18.51 21.00 9.91
N ALA A 470 18.04 22.25 9.91
CA ALA A 470 16.89 22.65 9.12
C ALA A 470 17.12 22.42 7.62
N ALA A 471 18.34 22.60 7.12
CA ALA A 471 18.70 22.28 5.74
C ALA A 471 18.59 20.79 5.42
N ASP A 472 19.06 19.91 6.32
CA ASP A 472 18.94 18.44 6.16
C ASP A 472 17.48 17.97 6.07
N LEU A 473 16.57 18.76 6.66
CA LEU A 473 15.13 18.50 6.66
C LEU A 473 14.38 19.30 5.57
N GLY A 474 15.09 19.81 4.56
CA GLY A 474 14.49 20.40 3.36
C GLY A 474 13.93 21.79 3.54
N LYS A 475 14.39 22.55 4.55
CA LYS A 475 13.92 23.92 4.81
C LYS A 475 13.87 24.78 3.54
N LEU A 476 12.76 25.53 3.39
CA LEU A 476 12.61 26.56 2.35
C LEU A 476 12.90 27.98 2.88
N ALA A 477 13.06 28.93 1.96
CA ALA A 477 13.26 30.34 2.28
C ALA A 477 11.93 31.06 2.52
N LEU A 478 11.95 32.11 3.34
CA LEU A 478 10.80 33.01 3.49
C LEU A 478 10.50 33.73 2.15
N PRO A 479 9.21 34.02 1.86
CA PRO A 479 8.82 34.74 0.66
C PRO A 479 9.24 36.20 0.76
N ALA A 480 10.32 36.57 0.06
CA ALA A 480 10.92 37.91 0.11
C ALA A 480 10.47 38.86 -1.02
N LYS A 481 9.65 38.37 -1.97
CA LYS A 481 9.19 39.13 -3.15
C LYS A 481 7.71 38.83 -3.39
N ALA A 482 7.03 39.76 -4.09
CA ALA A 482 5.62 39.63 -4.42
C ALA A 482 5.27 38.30 -5.12
N SER A 483 6.11 37.79 -6.02
CA SER A 483 5.86 36.50 -6.67
C SER A 483 5.85 35.33 -5.68
N ALA A 484 6.83 35.26 -4.78
CA ALA A 484 6.90 34.19 -3.77
C ALA A 484 5.76 34.29 -2.73
N VAL A 485 5.32 35.51 -2.44
CA VAL A 485 4.11 35.75 -1.62
C VAL A 485 2.86 35.22 -2.32
N ASN A 486 2.73 35.47 -3.63
CA ASN A 486 1.62 34.92 -4.40
C ASN A 486 1.68 33.40 -4.44
N ASP A 487 2.85 32.80 -4.67
CA ASP A 487 3.01 31.33 -4.65
C ASP A 487 2.55 30.72 -3.31
N TRP A 488 2.95 31.34 -2.18
CA TRP A 488 2.51 30.91 -0.85
C TRP A 488 0.99 31.04 -0.65
N ASN A 489 0.42 32.16 -1.06
CA ASN A 489 -1.02 32.41 -0.93
C ASN A 489 -1.84 31.47 -1.83
N ASP A 490 -1.36 31.17 -3.04
CA ASP A 490 -1.98 30.20 -3.94
C ASP A 490 -2.00 28.82 -3.27
N ILE A 491 -0.86 28.35 -2.73
CA ILE A 491 -0.81 27.06 -2.00
C ILE A 491 -1.83 27.03 -0.86
N LEU A 492 -1.87 28.07 -0.02
CA LEU A 492 -2.80 28.13 1.13
C LEU A 492 -4.27 28.15 0.68
N GLU A 493 -4.61 28.91 -0.37
CA GLU A 493 -5.94 28.91 -0.96
C GLU A 493 -6.30 27.51 -1.49
N GLU A 494 -5.40 26.89 -2.24
CA GLU A 494 -5.61 25.56 -2.81
C GLU A 494 -5.84 24.48 -1.75
N LEU A 495 -5.23 24.59 -0.57
CA LEU A 495 -5.42 23.63 0.53
C LEU A 495 -6.86 23.60 1.04
N GLY A 496 -7.49 24.77 1.22
CA GLY A 496 -8.85 24.91 1.76
C GLY A 496 -9.97 24.89 0.72
N ARG A 497 -9.63 24.97 -0.57
CA ARG A 497 -10.59 25.07 -1.68
C ARG A 497 -11.57 23.89 -1.71
N ASN A 498 -12.87 24.16 -1.81
CA ASN A 498 -13.87 23.10 -2.02
C ASN A 498 -13.83 22.52 -3.45
N ASP A 499 -14.52 21.40 -3.67
CA ASP A 499 -14.51 20.68 -4.96
C ASP A 499 -15.59 21.12 -5.97
N ILE A 500 -16.25 22.25 -5.74
CA ILE A 500 -17.27 22.82 -6.65
C ILE A 500 -16.92 24.28 -6.97
N LYS A 501 -17.05 24.68 -8.24
CA LYS A 501 -16.92 26.08 -8.67
C LYS A 501 -18.19 26.87 -8.35
N GLN A 502 -18.12 28.20 -8.36
CA GLN A 502 -19.34 29.04 -8.27
C GLN A 502 -20.36 28.76 -9.38
N SER A 503 -19.93 28.26 -10.55
CA SER A 503 -20.80 27.82 -11.64
C SER A 503 -21.56 26.50 -11.36
N GLY A 504 -21.23 25.80 -10.28
CA GLY A 504 -21.74 24.46 -9.97
C GLY A 504 -20.99 23.31 -10.66
N ASP A 505 -19.96 23.59 -11.47
CA ASP A 505 -19.13 22.55 -12.07
C ASP A 505 -18.14 21.96 -11.06
N SER A 506 -17.77 20.69 -11.25
CA SER A 506 -16.74 20.04 -10.44
C SER A 506 -15.37 20.70 -10.65
N ARG A 507 -14.54 20.64 -9.61
CA ARG A 507 -13.12 20.95 -9.66
C ARG A 507 -12.37 20.08 -8.66
N LYS A 508 -11.05 20.04 -8.79
CA LYS A 508 -10.18 19.45 -7.78
C LYS A 508 -10.27 20.23 -6.45
N GLY A 509 -10.84 19.59 -5.44
CA GLY A 509 -10.83 20.07 -4.06
C GLY A 509 -9.43 20.05 -3.44
N GLY A 510 -9.25 20.91 -2.45
CA GLY A 510 -8.05 21.05 -1.66
C GLY A 510 -7.82 19.89 -0.70
N LYS A 511 -6.55 19.64 -0.36
CA LYS A 511 -6.18 18.52 0.51
C LYS A 511 -6.80 18.66 1.92
N ALA A 512 -6.69 19.85 2.51
CA ALA A 512 -7.24 20.12 3.85
C ALA A 512 -8.78 20.12 3.83
N TRP A 513 -9.40 20.56 2.72
CA TRP A 513 -10.84 20.47 2.53
C TRP A 513 -11.35 19.02 2.58
N TYR A 514 -10.77 18.11 1.82
CA TYR A 514 -11.14 16.69 1.84
C TYR A 514 -10.92 16.07 3.23
N ALA A 515 -9.78 16.35 3.87
CA ALA A 515 -9.47 15.82 5.20
C ALA A 515 -10.49 16.28 6.25
N LYS A 516 -10.82 17.58 6.27
CA LYS A 516 -11.86 18.17 7.13
C LYS A 516 -13.20 17.47 6.91
N ARG A 517 -13.64 17.38 5.65
CA ARG A 517 -14.93 16.78 5.30
C ARG A 517 -15.00 15.30 5.67
N TYR A 518 -13.91 14.56 5.52
CA TYR A 518 -13.85 13.17 5.98
C TYR A 518 -14.04 13.06 7.50
N ARG A 519 -13.36 13.91 8.29
CA ARG A 519 -13.55 13.93 9.76
C ARG A 519 -14.98 14.32 10.14
N GLN A 520 -15.57 15.30 9.48
CA GLN A 520 -16.95 15.74 9.72
C GLN A 520 -17.98 14.65 9.38
N CYS A 521 -17.80 13.97 8.25
CA CYS A 521 -18.75 12.96 7.78
C CYS A 521 -18.47 11.56 8.33
N GLY A 522 -17.33 11.33 8.97
CA GLY A 522 -16.94 10.01 9.49
C GLY A 522 -16.66 8.98 8.38
N GLY A 523 -16.31 9.42 7.18
CA GLY A 523 -16.08 8.52 6.05
C GLY A 523 -16.06 9.21 4.67
N PRO A 524 -15.71 8.47 3.61
CA PRO A 524 -15.63 8.98 2.26
C PRO A 524 -17.01 9.26 1.64
N PRO A 525 -17.08 10.04 0.53
CA PRO A 525 -18.31 10.29 -0.20
C PRO A 525 -19.08 9.04 -0.62
N SER A 526 -18.39 7.93 -0.94
CA SER A 526 -19.01 6.67 -1.36
C SER A 526 -19.92 6.03 -0.30
N THR A 527 -19.61 6.23 0.98
CA THR A 527 -20.40 5.67 2.10
C THR A 527 -21.18 6.73 2.86
N GLN A 528 -20.83 8.01 2.71
CA GLN A 528 -21.42 9.14 3.43
C GLN A 528 -22.07 10.18 2.49
N ALA A 529 -22.64 9.73 1.38
CA ALA A 529 -23.15 10.58 0.30
C ALA A 529 -24.02 11.77 0.76
N ALA A 530 -24.92 11.56 1.71
CA ALA A 530 -25.81 12.61 2.23
C ALA A 530 -25.04 13.73 2.95
N CYS A 531 -24.05 13.36 3.78
CA CYS A 531 -23.21 14.35 4.47
C CYS A 531 -22.40 15.17 3.45
N TRP A 532 -21.79 14.50 2.48
CA TRP A 532 -20.96 15.14 1.45
C TRP A 532 -21.75 16.01 0.48
N GLY A 533 -23.00 15.63 0.16
CA GLY A 533 -23.90 16.36 -0.75
C GLY A 533 -24.53 17.62 -0.14
N ALA A 534 -24.59 17.74 1.19
CA ALA A 534 -25.18 18.90 1.87
C ALA A 534 -24.32 20.19 1.80
N ALA A 535 -23.18 20.16 1.11
CA ALA A 535 -22.25 21.28 0.97
C ALA A 535 -22.26 21.93 -0.43
N SER A 536 -23.25 21.63 -1.27
CA SER A 536 -23.44 22.26 -2.58
C SER A 536 -24.22 23.57 -2.50
#